data_AF-A5Z2U9-F1
#
_entry.id   AF-A5Z2U9-F1
#
_cell.length_a   1.000
_cell.length_b   1.000
_cell.length_c   1.000
_cell.angle_alpha   90.00
_cell.angle_beta   90.00
_cell.angle_gamma   90.00
#
_symmetry.space_group_name_H-M   'P 1'
#
loop_
_entity.id
_entity.type
_entity.pdbx_description
1 polymer ?
#
loop_
_entity_poly.entity_id
_entity_poly.type
_entity_poly.pdbx_seq_one_letter_code
_entity_poly.pdbx_strand_id
1 'polypeptide(L)'
;MKPIIPCLFILSLFNPIFAQTAYSQVCKFCTGELEVPTVWNQFQVLLRSVCRWLTIGKVECKAIVDTAEMDESSYKNVYPYLVEMKNMACNKYKKEYCSL
;
A
#
# COMPACT_ATOMS: atom_id res chain seq x y z
N MET A 1 38.64 8.22 15.01
CA MET A 1 37.51 7.80 15.88
C MET A 1 36.70 6.76 15.12
N LYS A 2 36.61 5.53 15.64
CA LYS A 2 35.92 4.40 14.98
C LYS A 2 34.40 4.66 14.92
N PRO A 3 33.72 4.50 13.77
CA PRO A 3 32.29 4.71 13.65
C PRO A 3 31.53 3.49 14.18
N ILE A 4 30.91 3.62 15.36
CA ILE A 4 30.09 2.55 16.00
C ILE A 4 28.61 2.65 15.58
N ILE A 5 28.26 3.59 14.70
CA ILE A 5 26.88 3.84 14.27
C ILE A 5 26.30 2.84 13.22
N PRO A 6 27.07 2.01 12.47
CA PRO A 6 26.44 1.12 11.48
C PRO A 6 25.52 0.04 12.05
N CYS A 7 25.73 -0.40 13.30
CA CYS A 7 24.97 -1.53 13.86
C CYS A 7 23.55 -1.18 14.31
N LEU A 8 23.29 0.07 14.72
CA LEU A 8 21.95 0.48 15.15
C LEU A 8 20.96 0.56 13.97
N PHE A 9 21.44 0.82 12.76
CA PHE A 9 20.59 0.91 11.57
C PHE A 9 19.99 -0.44 11.14
N ILE A 10 20.68 -1.57 11.38
CA ILE A 10 20.18 -2.89 10.96
C ILE A 10 19.08 -3.38 11.91
N LEU A 11 19.15 -3.06 13.20
CA LEU A 11 18.11 -3.45 14.18
C LEU A 11 16.79 -2.69 13.97
N SER A 12 16.83 -1.48 13.41
CA SER A 12 15.62 -0.71 13.08
C SER A 12 14.76 -1.35 11.98
N LEU A 13 15.34 -2.19 11.11
CA LEU A 13 14.62 -2.80 9.98
C LEU A 13 13.70 -3.95 10.43
N PHE A 14 13.85 -4.44 11.66
CA PHE A 14 13.09 -5.56 12.19
C PHE A 14 12.16 -5.16 13.34
N ASN A 15 11.72 -3.91 13.38
CA ASN A 15 10.78 -3.48 14.42
C ASN A 15 9.38 -4.06 14.08
N PRO A 16 8.90 -5.10 14.80
CA PRO A 16 7.74 -5.90 14.40
C PRO A 16 6.44 -5.09 14.36
N ILE A 17 6.42 -3.93 15.02
CA ILE A 17 5.30 -2.98 15.05
C ILE A 17 4.93 -2.53 13.62
N PHE A 18 5.91 -2.31 12.73
CA PHE A 18 5.63 -1.87 11.36
C PHE A 18 5.08 -2.97 10.47
N ALA A 19 5.52 -4.21 10.68
CA ALA A 19 5.00 -5.34 9.93
C ALA A 19 3.48 -5.49 10.20
N GLN A 20 3.08 -5.36 11.47
CA GLN A 20 1.68 -5.49 11.88
C GLN A 20 0.74 -4.44 11.26
N THR A 21 1.20 -3.20 11.04
CA THR A 21 0.35 -2.16 10.43
C THR A 21 0.08 -2.44 8.96
N ALA A 22 1.12 -2.77 8.18
CA ALA A 22 0.95 -3.12 6.76
C ALA A 22 0.08 -4.36 6.60
N TYR A 23 0.29 -5.40 7.42
CA TYR A 23 -0.52 -6.62 7.41
C TYR A 23 -2.00 -6.34 7.71
N SER A 24 -2.29 -5.52 8.72
CA SER A 24 -3.66 -5.15 9.07
C SER A 24 -4.39 -4.47 7.91
N GLN A 25 -3.69 -3.64 7.14
CA GLN A 25 -4.27 -2.86 6.04
C GLN A 25 -4.52 -3.71 4.82
N VAL A 26 -3.58 -4.60 4.46
CA VAL A 26 -3.82 -5.61 3.42
C VAL A 26 -5.01 -6.49 3.81
N CYS A 27 -5.10 -6.88 5.08
CA CYS A 27 -6.22 -7.68 5.53
C CYS A 27 -7.57 -6.93 5.42
N LYS A 28 -7.63 -5.67 5.84
CA LYS A 28 -8.81 -4.81 5.67
C LYS A 28 -9.20 -4.66 4.21
N PHE A 29 -8.21 -4.48 3.33
CA PHE A 29 -8.43 -4.44 1.89
C PHE A 29 -9.02 -5.77 1.39
N CYS A 30 -8.55 -6.91 1.88
CA CYS A 30 -8.98 -8.24 1.45
C CYS A 30 -10.24 -8.81 2.13
N THR A 31 -10.73 -8.15 3.19
CA THR A 31 -11.99 -8.47 3.87
C THR A 31 -13.13 -7.58 3.43
N GLY A 32 -12.85 -6.48 2.72
CA GLY A 32 -13.85 -5.53 2.27
C GLY A 32 -14.05 -4.35 3.22
N GLU A 33 -13.40 -4.34 4.39
CA GLU A 33 -13.37 -3.15 5.26
C GLU A 33 -12.75 -1.94 4.56
N LEU A 34 -11.82 -2.18 3.63
CA LEU A 34 -11.28 -1.18 2.72
C LEU A 34 -11.59 -1.57 1.26
N GLU A 35 -12.43 -0.76 0.63
CA GLU A 35 -12.83 -0.97 -0.76
C GLU A 35 -11.95 -0.17 -1.73
N VAL A 36 -11.93 -0.60 -2.99
CA VAL A 36 -11.36 0.23 -4.06
C VAL A 36 -12.37 1.38 -4.27
N PRO A 37 -11.97 2.64 -4.04
CA PRO A 37 -12.88 3.77 -4.22
C PRO A 37 -13.36 3.86 -5.66
N THR A 38 -14.62 4.24 -5.88
CA THR A 38 -15.22 4.31 -7.22
C THR A 38 -14.93 5.63 -7.95
N VAL A 39 -14.16 6.51 -7.33
CA VAL A 39 -13.80 7.85 -7.82
C VAL A 39 -12.29 7.98 -7.84
N TRP A 40 -11.71 8.46 -8.94
CA TRP A 40 -10.26 8.51 -9.13
C TRP A 40 -9.55 9.28 -8.01
N ASN A 41 -10.08 10.46 -7.66
CA ASN A 41 -9.49 11.31 -6.62
C ASN A 41 -9.43 10.61 -5.26
N GLN A 42 -10.45 9.81 -4.93
CA GLN A 42 -10.46 9.04 -3.68
C GLN A 42 -9.45 7.90 -3.74
N PHE A 43 -9.30 7.25 -4.90
CA PHE A 43 -8.28 6.23 -5.09
C PHE A 43 -6.86 6.79 -5.02
N GLN A 44 -6.60 7.99 -5.53
CA GLN A 44 -5.32 8.68 -5.31
C GLN A 44 -5.04 8.96 -3.83
N VAL A 45 -6.06 9.36 -3.05
CA VAL A 45 -5.90 9.54 -1.59
C VAL A 45 -5.51 8.21 -0.91
N LEU A 46 -6.13 7.11 -1.33
CA LEU A 46 -5.76 5.77 -0.85
C LEU A 46 -4.32 5.43 -1.24
N LEU A 47 -3.93 5.59 -2.51
CA LEU A 47 -2.57 5.30 -2.99
C LEU A 47 -1.52 6.15 -2.27
N ARG A 48 -1.79 7.44 -2.01
CA ARG A 48 -0.90 8.29 -1.20
C ARG A 48 -0.73 7.76 0.22
N SER A 49 -1.78 7.23 0.82
CA SER A 49 -1.73 6.61 2.15
C SER A 49 -0.84 5.36 2.11
N VAL A 50 -0.95 4.54 1.06
CA VAL A 50 -0.06 3.40 0.83
C VAL A 50 1.39 3.84 0.63
N CYS A 51 1.65 4.86 -0.19
CA CYS A 51 3.00 5.40 -0.40
C CYS A 51 3.67 5.84 0.92
N ARG A 52 2.89 6.37 1.88
CA ARG A 52 3.42 6.80 3.18
C ARG A 52 3.95 5.63 4.02
N TRP A 53 3.51 4.41 3.76
CA TRP A 53 3.97 3.19 4.45
C TRP A 53 5.25 2.61 3.84
N LEU A 54 5.66 3.06 2.65
CA LEU A 54 6.91 2.64 2.04
C LEU A 54 8.09 3.29 2.78
N THR A 55 9.04 2.47 3.22
CA THR A 55 10.29 2.96 3.83
C THR A 55 11.26 3.51 2.78
N ILE A 56 11.31 2.86 1.60
CA ILE A 56 12.12 3.24 0.44
C ILE A 56 11.16 3.52 -0.71
N GLY A 57 11.42 4.56 -1.50
CA GLY A 57 10.57 4.89 -2.66
C GLY A 57 9.33 5.72 -2.32
N LYS A 58 9.18 6.20 -1.07
CA LYS A 58 8.01 6.98 -0.63
C LYS A 58 7.79 8.24 -1.45
N VAL A 59 8.88 8.96 -1.76
CA VAL A 59 8.82 10.23 -2.49
C VAL A 59 8.43 9.98 -3.94
N GLU A 60 9.03 8.96 -4.54
CA GLU A 60 8.81 8.52 -5.91
C GLU A 60 7.39 8.01 -6.09
N CYS A 61 6.91 7.14 -5.18
CA CYS A 61 5.53 6.67 -5.15
C CYS A 61 4.55 7.84 -5.08
N LYS A 62 4.79 8.80 -4.17
CA LYS A 62 3.94 9.98 -4.04
C LYS A 62 3.94 10.83 -5.32
N ALA A 63 5.11 11.05 -5.93
CA ALA A 63 5.23 11.80 -7.18
C ALA A 63 4.47 11.12 -8.33
N ILE A 64 4.60 9.80 -8.48
CA ILE A 64 3.85 9.03 -9.49
C ILE A 64 2.34 9.21 -9.29
N VAL A 65 1.85 9.06 -8.05
CA VAL A 65 0.42 9.21 -7.77
C VAL A 65 -0.06 10.65 -7.99
N ASP A 66 0.77 11.64 -7.66
CA ASP A 66 0.44 13.06 -7.82
C ASP A 66 0.46 13.52 -9.28
N THR A 67 1.28 12.90 -10.14
CA THR A 67 1.36 13.17 -11.58
C THR A 67 0.41 12.32 -12.41
N ALA A 68 -0.01 11.16 -11.90
CA ALA A 68 -1.00 10.33 -12.58
C ALA A 68 -2.32 11.09 -12.71
N GLU A 69 -2.76 11.31 -13.94
CA GLU A 69 -4.05 11.94 -14.23
C GLU A 69 -4.93 10.93 -14.97
N MET A 70 -6.14 10.75 -14.46
CA MET A 70 -7.23 10.06 -15.15
C MET A 70 -8.49 10.87 -14.92
N ASP A 71 -9.26 11.05 -15.98
CA ASP A 71 -10.62 11.53 -15.84
C ASP A 71 -11.53 10.43 -15.26
N GLU A 72 -12.70 10.84 -14.78
CA GLU A 72 -13.68 9.92 -14.17
C GLU A 72 -14.19 8.85 -15.15
N SER A 73 -14.27 9.15 -16.46
CA SER A 73 -14.68 8.17 -17.48
C SER A 73 -13.65 7.06 -17.65
N SER A 74 -12.38 7.42 -17.76
CA SER A 74 -11.25 6.52 -17.88
C SER A 74 -11.11 5.68 -16.60
N TYR A 75 -11.31 6.30 -15.44
CA TYR A 75 -11.30 5.58 -14.17
C TYR A 75 -12.37 4.50 -14.08
N LYS A 76 -13.61 4.80 -14.50
CA LYS A 76 -14.70 3.81 -14.57
C LYS A 76 -14.36 2.63 -15.47
N ASN A 77 -13.67 2.87 -16.59
CA ASN A 77 -13.26 1.80 -17.49
C ASN A 77 -12.18 0.89 -16.88
N VAL A 78 -11.30 1.42 -16.02
CA VAL A 78 -10.25 0.62 -15.37
C VAL A 78 -10.70 -0.01 -14.05
N TYR A 79 -11.76 0.50 -13.42
CA TYR A 79 -12.24 0.05 -12.10
C TYR A 79 -12.44 -1.47 -12.00
N PRO A 80 -13.07 -2.17 -12.97
CA PRO A 80 -13.22 -3.62 -12.90
C PRO A 80 -11.87 -4.35 -12.80
N TYR A 81 -10.85 -3.87 -13.53
CA TYR A 81 -9.51 -4.46 -13.49
C TYR A 81 -8.79 -4.19 -12.16
N LEU A 82 -9.06 -3.06 -11.52
CA LEU A 82 -8.54 -2.78 -10.17
C LEU A 82 -9.16 -3.73 -9.13
N VAL A 83 -10.46 -4.03 -9.26
CA VAL A 83 -11.15 -5.01 -8.41
C VAL A 83 -10.58 -6.42 -8.66
N GLU A 84 -10.37 -6.82 -9.90
CA GLU A 84 -9.74 -8.11 -10.21
C GLU A 84 -8.30 -8.19 -9.69
N MET A 85 -7.52 -7.10 -9.83
CA MET A 85 -6.18 -7.03 -9.27
C MET A 85 -6.18 -7.16 -7.75
N LYS A 86 -7.14 -6.50 -7.07
CA LYS A 86 -7.40 -6.71 -5.64
C LYS A 86 -7.69 -8.18 -5.34
N ASN A 87 -8.61 -8.81 -6.07
CA ASN A 87 -9.00 -10.21 -5.84
C ASN A 87 -7.81 -11.16 -6.00
N MET A 88 -6.99 -10.97 -7.05
CA MET A 88 -5.78 -11.74 -7.26
C MET A 88 -4.76 -11.57 -6.13
N ALA A 89 -4.50 -10.32 -5.72
CA ALA A 89 -3.61 -10.04 -4.60
C ALA A 89 -4.13 -10.66 -3.29
N CYS A 90 -5.43 -10.53 -3.03
CA CYS A 90 -6.04 -11.06 -1.82
C CYS A 90 -6.07 -12.58 -1.79
N ASN A 91 -6.35 -13.26 -2.90
CA ASN A 91 -6.28 -14.72 -2.95
C ASN A 91 -4.88 -15.24 -2.61
N LYS A 92 -3.84 -14.49 -2.99
CA LYS A 92 -2.45 -14.83 -2.67
C LYS A 92 -2.09 -14.52 -1.21
N TYR A 93 -2.40 -13.32 -0.75
CA TYR A 93 -1.83 -12.77 0.48
C TYR A 93 -2.77 -12.83 1.70
N LYS A 94 -4.08 -13.03 1.51
CA LYS A 94 -5.04 -13.09 2.62
C LYS A 94 -4.70 -14.20 3.61
N LYS A 95 -4.24 -15.36 3.12
CA LYS A 95 -3.79 -16.47 3.99
C LYS A 95 -2.55 -16.15 4.79
N GLU A 96 -1.73 -15.19 4.37
CA GLU A 96 -0.50 -14.79 5.04
C GLU A 96 -0.72 -13.62 6.01
N TYR A 97 -1.67 -12.73 5.70
CA TYR A 97 -1.85 -11.47 6.43
C TYR A 97 -3.18 -11.34 7.19
N CYS A 98 -4.17 -12.20 6.93
CA CYS A 98 -5.43 -12.25 7.70
C CYS A 98 -5.54 -13.45 8.64
N SER A 99 -4.55 -14.35 8.63
CA SER A 99 -4.44 -15.46 9.57
C SER A 99 -3.77 -14.96 10.85
N LEU A 100 -4.53 -14.22 11.65
CA LEU A 100 -4.34 -14.15 13.09
C LEU A 100 -5.32 -15.14 13.74
#